data_AF-A0A7W8YAN6-F1
#
_entry.id   AF-A0A7W8YAN6-F1
#
_cell.length_a   1.000
_cell.length_b   1.000
_cell.length_c   1.000
_cell.angle_alpha   90.00
_cell.angle_beta   90.00
_cell.angle_gamma   90.00
#
_symmetry.space_group_name_H-M   'P 1'
#
loop_
_entity.id
_entity.type
_entity.pdbx_description
1 polymer ?
#
loop_
_entity_poly.entity_id
_entity_poly.type
_entity_poly.pdbx_seq_one_letter_code
_entity_poly.pdbx_strand_id
1 'polypeptide(L)' 'MAQGEADGLIKPEIQENYVAQLKEDGQKVDFRTYPGRGHMELVEGDSPFLQELIDWTR' A
#
# COMPACT_ATOMS: atom_id res chain seq x y z
N MET A 1 -0.52 -3.73 -4.30
CA MET A 1 0.02 -3.48 -2.95
C MET A 1 -0.22 -2.03 -2.58
N ALA A 2 -0.44 -1.76 -1.30
CA ALA A 2 -0.71 -0.42 -0.80
C ALA A 2 0.06 -0.16 0.51
N GLN A 3 0.36 1.10 0.79
CA GLN A 3 1.03 1.55 2.01
C GLN A 3 0.46 2.88 2.49
N GLY A 4 0.22 3.01 3.79
CA GLY A 4 -0.06 4.29 4.42
C GLY A 4 1.23 5.03 4.73
N GLU A 5 1.35 6.30 4.36
CA GLU A 5 2.57 7.09 4.59
C GLU A 5 2.79 7.46 6.07
N ALA A 6 1.73 7.38 6.89
CA ALA A 6 1.78 7.60 8.32
C ALA A 6 1.74 6.27 9.12
N ASP A 7 2.00 5.13 8.47
CA ASP A 7 2.02 3.82 9.14
C ASP A 7 3.19 3.73 10.14
N GLY A 8 2.85 3.68 11.42
CA GLY A 8 3.79 3.53 12.53
C GLY A 8 4.11 2.09 12.90
N LEU A 9 3.40 1.10 12.34
CA LEU A 9 3.58 -0.32 12.62
C LEU A 9 4.50 -0.97 11.58
N ILE A 10 4.13 -0.85 10.30
CA ILE A 10 4.96 -1.24 9.17
C ILE A 10 5.42 0.03 8.47
N LYS A 11 6.61 0.50 8.82
CA LYS A 11 7.13 1.77 8.30
C LYS A 11 7.19 1.76 6.76
N PRO A 12 6.89 2.88 6.08
CA PRO A 12 6.91 2.97 4.62
C PRO A 12 8.21 2.47 3.98
N GLU A 13 9.35 2.80 4.58
CA GLU A 13 10.68 2.37 4.13
C GLU A 13 10.84 0.84 4.03
N ILE A 14 10.19 0.08 4.92
CA ILE A 14 10.25 -1.39 4.90
C ILE A 14 9.49 -1.93 3.69
N GLN A 15 8.28 -1.41 3.47
CA GLN A 15 7.42 -1.84 2.37
C GLN A 15 7.99 -1.44 1.01
N GLU A 16 8.56 -0.23 0.90
CA GLU A 16 9.23 0.24 -0.32
C GLU A 16 10.40 -0.65 -0.71
N ASN A 17 11.25 -1.03 0.24
CA ASN A 17 12.37 -1.94 0.01
C ASN A 17 11.89 -3.33 -0.44
N TYR A 18 10.82 -3.85 0.17
CA TYR A 18 10.25 -5.12 -0.24
C TYR A 18 9.70 -5.07 -1.67
N VAL A 19 8.97 -4.01 -2.03
CA VAL A 19 8.47 -3.81 -3.39
C VAL A 19 9.61 -3.66 -4.39
N ALA A 20 10.69 -2.96 -4.02
CA ALA A 20 11.89 -2.84 -4.86
C ALA A 20 12.50 -4.21 -5.16
N GLN A 21 12.66 -5.06 -4.14
CA GLN A 21 13.16 -6.42 -4.33
C GLN A 21 12.27 -7.25 -5.27
N LEU A 22 10.94 -7.20 -5.10
CA LEU A 22 10.03 -7.93 -5.98
C LEU A 22 10.16 -7.48 -7.45
N LYS A 23 10.35 -6.18 -7.68
CA LYS A 23 10.54 -5.62 -9.03
C LYS A 23 11.89 -6.05 -9.62
N GLU A 24 12.95 -6.08 -8.82
CA GLU A 24 14.27 -6.60 -9.24
C GLU A 24 14.20 -8.08 -9.61
N ASP A 25 13.38 -8.85 -8.88
CA ASP A 25 13.12 -10.27 -9.16
C ASP A 25 12.18 -10.48 -10.38
N GLY A 26 11.81 -9.41 -11.08
CA GLY A 26 11.03 -9.45 -12.31
C GLY A 26 9.52 -9.45 -12.12
N GLN A 27 9.02 -9.28 -10.89
CA GLN A 27 7.58 -9.19 -10.64
C GLN A 27 7.02 -7.83 -11.07
N LYS A 28 5.80 -7.85 -11.63
CA LYS A 28 5.03 -6.65 -11.92
C LYS A 28 4.12 -6.36 -10.73
N VAL A 29 4.55 -5.41 -9.89
CA VAL A 29 3.80 -4.99 -8.70
C VAL A 29 3.18 -3.62 -8.93
N ASP A 30 1.84 -3.54 -8.90
CA ASP A 30 1.14 -2.27 -8.69
C ASP A 30 1.29 -1.88 -7.22
N PHE A 31 2.01 -0.79 -6.94
CA PHE A 31 2.28 -0.29 -5.59
C PHE A 31 1.90 1.18 -5.50
N ARG A 32 1.08 1.51 -4.49
CA ARG A 32 0.55 2.86 -4.25
C ARG A 32 0.74 3.26 -2.79
N THR A 33 0.97 4.54 -2.55
CA THR A 33 1.03 5.12 -1.21
C THR A 33 -0.16 6.04 -0.97
N TYR A 34 -0.59 6.14 0.29
CA TYR A 34 -1.74 6.94 0.70
C TYR A 34 -1.32 7.93 1.79
N PRO A 35 -1.25 9.24 1.47
CA PRO A 35 -0.84 10.27 2.41
C PRO A 35 -1.72 10.33 3.66
N GLY A 36 -1.08 10.50 4.82
CA GLY A 36 -1.76 10.65 6.11
C GLY A 36 -2.49 9.41 6.64
N ARG A 37 -2.43 8.27 5.93
CA ARG A 37 -3.02 7.00 6.40
C ARG A 37 -1.99 6.22 7.20
N GLY A 38 -2.39 5.74 8.38
CA GLY A 38 -1.64 4.77 9.16
C GLY A 38 -1.98 3.33 8.76
N HIS A 39 -1.59 2.37 9.61
CA HIS A 39 -1.78 0.95 9.33
C HIS A 39 -3.25 0.58 9.17
N MET A 40 -4.07 0.96 10.15
CA MET A 40 -5.49 0.63 10.18
C MET A 40 -6.29 1.56 9.27
N GLU A 41 -5.93 2.85 9.24
CA GLU A 41 -6.59 3.87 8.43
C GLU A 41 -6.46 3.63 6.93
N LEU A 42 -5.50 2.78 6.49
CA LEU A 42 -5.41 2.34 5.11
C LEU A 42 -6.49 1.29 4.75
N VAL A 43 -6.84 0.40 5.68
CA VAL A 43 -7.71 -0.78 5.43
C VAL A 43 -9.10 -0.66 6.04
N GLU A 44 -9.43 0.49 6.62
CA GLU A 44 -10.72 0.77 7.25
C GLU A 44 -11.22 2.17 6.89
N GLY A 45 -12.45 2.48 7.33
CA GLY A 45 -13.03 3.82 7.25
C GLY A 45 -13.23 4.32 5.81
N ASP A 46 -12.80 5.56 5.56
CA ASP A 46 -12.96 6.28 4.30
C ASP A 46 -11.74 6.15 3.36
N SER A 47 -10.87 5.16 3.60
CA SER A 47 -9.68 4.95 2.78
C SER A 47 -10.03 4.80 1.30
N PRO A 48 -9.46 5.63 0.40
CA PRO A 48 -9.66 5.48 -1.05
C PRO A 48 -9.24 4.11 -1.57
N PHE A 49 -8.27 3.47 -0.90
CA PHE A 49 -7.80 2.13 -1.23
C PHE A 49 -8.91 1.07 -1.24
N LEU A 50 -9.90 1.19 -0.34
CA LEU A 50 -11.01 0.23 -0.27
C LEU A 50 -11.89 0.28 -1.53
N GLN A 51 -12.18 1.49 -2.03
CA GLN A 51 -12.94 1.66 -3.26
C GLN A 51 -12.13 1.19 -4.48
N GLU A 52 -10.84 1.53 -4.54
CA GLU A 52 -9.93 1.07 -5.60
C GLU A 52 -9.81 -0.46 -5.65
N LEU A 53 -9.77 -1.13 -4.50
CA LEU A 53 -9.79 -2.59 -4.39
C LEU A 53 -11.08 -3.19 -4.97
N ILE A 54 -12.23 -2.65 -4.58
CA ILE A 54 -13.53 -3.12 -5.08
C ILE A 54 -13.58 -2.98 -6.60
N ASP A 55 -13.18 -1.82 -7.12
CA ASP A 55 -13.21 -1.55 -8.55
C ASP A 55 -12.21 -2.41 -9.33
N TRP A 56 -11.06 -2.75 -8.75
CA TRP A 56 -10.09 -3.68 -9.36
C TRP A 56 -10.61 -5.12 -9.44
N THR A 57 -11.47 -5.56 -8.51
CA THR A 57 -12.00 -6.94 -8.50
C THR A 57 -13.18 -7.21 -9.43
N ARG A 58 -13.70 -6.18 -10.10
CA ARG A 58 -14.82 -6.29 -11.06
C ARG A 58 -14.31 -6.57 -12.47
#